data_AF-A0A1Q9PIA8-F1
#
_entry.id   AF-A0A1Q9PIA8-F1
#
_cell.length_a   1.000
_cell.length_b   1.000
_cell.length_c   1.000
_cell.angle_alpha   90.00
_cell.angle_beta   90.00
_cell.angle_gamma   90.00
#
_symmetry.space_group_name_H-M   'P 1'
#
loop_
_entity.id
_entity.type
_entity.pdbx_description
1 polymer ?
#
loop_
_entity_poly.entity_id
_entity_poly.type
_entity_poly.pdbx_seq_one_letter_code
_entity_poly.pdbx_strand_id
1 'polypeptide(L)'
;MKGKIKVLRKKNRDTLKDLSNKINYDYSNLSKIERGIYQPSLELLKKIANVYNVNMNYFFDDYNDYTSDENKFMGELDISSHEELFKKYNFVLDGKKLSKSELEFVIEVIRNLRTTFNNENQN
;
A
#
# COMPACT_ATOMS: atom_id res chain seq x y z
N MET A 1 -7.90 -2.45 2.36
CA MET A 1 -8.89 -1.45 1.91
C MET A 1 -9.67 -0.74 3.03
N LYS A 2 -10.09 -1.45 4.10
CA LYS A 2 -10.97 -0.89 5.15
C LYS A 2 -10.34 0.34 5.81
N GLY A 3 -11.10 1.44 5.93
CA GLY A 3 -10.69 2.66 6.63
C GLY A 3 -9.82 3.66 5.86
N LYS A 4 -9.29 3.31 4.68
CA LYS A 4 -8.38 4.20 3.93
C LYS A 4 -9.00 5.52 3.48
N ILE A 5 -10.26 5.50 3.07
CA ILE A 5 -11.03 6.71 2.71
C ILE A 5 -11.13 7.65 3.92
N LYS A 6 -11.45 7.09 5.09
CA LYS A 6 -11.55 7.84 6.35
C LYS A 6 -10.22 8.45 6.77
N VAL A 7 -9.11 7.71 6.63
CA VAL A 7 -7.75 8.19 6.92
C VAL A 7 -7.40 9.37 6.00
N LEU A 8 -7.60 9.20 4.69
CA LEU A 8 -7.28 10.23 3.69
C LEU A 8 -8.10 11.50 3.91
N ARG A 9 -9.38 11.36 4.19
CA ARG A 9 -10.29 12.45 4.53
C ARG A 9 -9.82 13.23 5.76
N LYS A 10 -9.49 12.52 6.84
CA LYS A 10 -8.98 13.14 8.09
C LYS A 10 -7.64 13.82 7.90
N LYS A 11 -6.72 13.23 7.12
CA LYS A 11 -5.41 13.84 6.78
C LYS A 11 -5.59 15.20 6.09
N ASN A 12 -6.63 15.32 5.27
CA ASN A 12 -7.00 16.55 4.57
C ASN A 12 -7.96 17.46 5.38
N ARG A 13 -8.19 17.15 6.67
CA ARG A 13 -9.07 17.92 7.58
C ARG A 13 -10.52 18.07 7.11
N ASP A 14 -10.99 17.16 6.28
CA ASP A 14 -12.36 17.17 5.79
C ASP A 14 -13.30 16.42 6.74
N THR A 15 -14.50 16.96 6.94
CA THR A 15 -15.60 16.19 7.49
C THR A 15 -16.16 15.24 6.44
N LEU A 16 -16.95 14.24 6.87
CA LEU A 16 -17.60 13.32 5.93
C LEU A 16 -18.55 14.05 4.96
N LYS A 17 -19.10 15.19 5.40
CA LYS A 17 -19.94 16.07 4.58
C LYS A 17 -19.13 16.86 3.56
N ASP A 18 -17.92 17.28 3.92
CA ASP A 18 -17.04 17.98 2.98
C ASP A 18 -16.61 17.04 1.86
N LEU A 19 -16.20 15.81 2.20
CA LEU A 19 -15.86 14.82 1.19
C LEU A 19 -17.06 14.48 0.30
N SER A 20 -18.24 14.23 0.87
CA SER A 20 -19.45 13.91 0.08
C SER A 20 -19.77 15.01 -0.93
N ASN A 21 -19.60 16.28 -0.54
CA ASN A 21 -19.80 17.41 -1.43
C ASN A 21 -18.73 17.49 -2.53
N LYS A 22 -17.45 17.30 -2.18
CA LYS A 22 -16.33 17.36 -3.15
C LYS A 22 -16.43 16.31 -4.26
N ILE A 23 -16.89 15.11 -3.93
CA ILE A 23 -17.03 14.01 -4.90
C ILE A 23 -18.45 13.88 -5.47
N ASN A 24 -19.36 14.80 -5.10
CA ASN A 24 -20.79 14.78 -5.44
C ASN A 24 -21.42 13.39 -5.24
N TYR A 25 -21.39 12.89 -4.00
CA TYR A 25 -21.86 11.56 -3.64
C TYR A 25 -22.72 11.59 -2.38
N ASP A 26 -23.62 10.62 -2.22
CA ASP A 26 -24.51 10.56 -1.06
C ASP A 26 -23.71 10.36 0.25
N TYR A 27 -23.95 11.25 1.20
CA TYR A 27 -23.38 11.22 2.54
C TYR A 27 -23.66 9.91 3.28
N SER A 28 -24.90 9.41 3.21
CA SER A 28 -25.30 8.21 3.94
C SER A 28 -24.58 6.97 3.40
N ASN A 29 -24.47 6.85 2.08
CA ASN A 29 -23.72 5.80 1.42
C ASN A 29 -22.22 5.93 1.69
N LEU A 30 -21.64 7.13 1.65
CA LEU A 30 -20.24 7.35 2.00
C LEU A 30 -19.93 6.92 3.45
N SER A 31 -20.85 7.21 4.38
CA SER A 31 -20.76 6.77 5.78
C SER A 31 -20.81 5.24 5.92
N LYS A 32 -21.66 4.55 5.16
CA LYS A 32 -21.71 3.08 5.12
C LYS A 32 -20.41 2.51 4.54
N ILE A 33 -19.85 3.15 3.53
CA ILE A 33 -18.56 2.77 2.92
C ILE A 33 -17.40 2.92 3.93
N GLU A 34 -17.29 4.07 4.61
CA GLU A 34 -16.23 4.28 5.61
C GLU A 34 -16.32 3.30 6.80
N ARG A 35 -17.52 2.81 7.12
CA ARG A 35 -17.76 1.78 8.13
C ARG A 35 -17.57 0.35 7.61
N GLY A 36 -17.29 0.18 6.32
CA GLY A 36 -17.07 -1.12 5.69
C GLY A 36 -18.34 -1.93 5.47
N ILE A 37 -19.52 -1.30 5.52
CA ILE A 37 -20.80 -1.95 5.24
C ILE A 37 -20.97 -2.15 3.73
N TYR A 38 -20.56 -1.15 2.94
CA TYR A 38 -20.57 -1.21 1.47
C TYR A 38 -19.15 -1.11 0.92
N GLN A 39 -18.89 -1.83 -0.17
CA GLN A 39 -17.68 -1.64 -0.96
C GLN A 39 -17.82 -0.41 -1.87
N PRO A 40 -16.79 0.44 -1.94
CA PRO A 40 -16.78 1.54 -2.89
C PRO A 40 -16.60 1.03 -4.32
N SER A 41 -17.24 1.68 -5.29
CA SER A 41 -16.99 1.40 -6.71
C SER A 41 -15.65 1.98 -7.17
N LEU A 42 -15.09 1.45 -8.26
CA LEU A 42 -13.87 1.99 -8.87
C LEU A 42 -14.02 3.46 -9.27
N GLU A 43 -15.19 3.85 -9.77
CA GLU A 43 -15.48 5.25 -10.13
C GLU A 43 -15.42 6.17 -8.90
N LEU A 44 -15.99 5.73 -7.78
CA LEU A 44 -15.94 6.47 -6.52
C LEU A 44 -14.50 6.61 -6.02
N LEU A 45 -13.72 5.53 -6.06
CA LEU A 45 -12.30 5.56 -5.68
C LEU A 45 -11.50 6.53 -6.56
N LYS A 46 -11.75 6.56 -7.88
CA LYS A 46 -11.13 7.53 -8.80
C LYS A 46 -11.49 8.97 -8.45
N LYS A 47 -12.75 9.25 -8.13
CA LYS A 47 -13.17 10.59 -7.68
C LYS A 47 -12.43 11.03 -6.42
N ILE A 48 -12.34 10.14 -5.42
CA ILE A 48 -11.63 10.41 -4.17
C ILE A 48 -10.12 10.59 -4.41
N ALA A 49 -9.52 9.76 -5.27
CA ALA A 49 -8.11 9.88 -5.66
C ALA A 49 -7.81 11.26 -6.27
N ASN A 50 -8.66 11.71 -7.20
CA ASN A 50 -8.51 12.99 -7.86
C ASN A 50 -8.68 14.17 -6.89
N VAL A 51 -9.69 14.12 -6.00
CA VAL A 51 -9.94 15.18 -5.00
C VAL A 51 -8.76 15.37 -4.04
N TYR A 52 -8.10 14.28 -3.66
CA TYR A 52 -6.98 14.31 -2.72
C TYR A 52 -5.60 14.19 -3.37
N ASN A 53 -5.55 14.20 -4.71
CA ASN A 53 -4.32 14.04 -5.49
C ASN A 53 -3.46 12.85 -5.05
N VAL A 54 -4.08 11.69 -4.85
CA VAL A 54 -3.37 10.43 -4.52
C VAL A 54 -3.45 9.44 -5.67
N ASN A 55 -2.45 8.56 -5.77
CA ASN A 55 -2.50 7.46 -6.72
C ASN A 55 -3.59 6.44 -6.31
N MET A 56 -4.28 5.85 -7.28
CA MET A 56 -5.27 4.80 -7.05
C MET A 56 -4.74 3.62 -6.23
N ASN A 57 -3.45 3.29 -6.36
CA ASN A 57 -2.77 2.22 -5.62
C ASN A 57 -2.91 2.40 -4.10
N TYR A 58 -3.04 3.64 -3.61
CA TYR A 58 -3.29 3.94 -2.20
C TYR A 58 -4.45 3.12 -1.63
N PHE A 59 -5.53 2.88 -2.40
CA PHE A 59 -6.68 2.12 -1.90
C PHE A 59 -6.43 0.61 -1.86
N PHE A 60 -5.53 0.09 -2.68
CA PHE A 60 -5.28 -1.36 -2.84
C PHE A 60 -4.08 -1.87 -2.04
N ASP A 61 -3.11 -1.00 -1.72
CA ASP A 61 -1.91 -1.40 -0.99
C ASP A 61 -2.23 -1.63 0.50
N ASP A 62 -2.52 -2.86 0.91
CA ASP A 62 -2.91 -3.18 2.30
C ASP A 62 -1.85 -2.84 3.35
N TYR A 63 -0.68 -2.37 2.94
CA TYR A 63 0.42 -1.98 3.78
C TYR A 63 0.63 -0.46 3.83
N ASN A 64 -0.22 0.28 4.55
CA ASN A 64 -0.14 1.75 4.59
C ASN A 64 0.03 2.36 5.99
N ASP A 65 0.52 1.59 6.97
CA ASP A 65 1.06 2.15 8.22
C ASP A 65 2.58 2.37 8.15
N TYR A 66 3.14 2.41 6.94
CA TYR A 66 4.55 2.70 6.74
C TYR A 66 4.84 4.20 6.80
N THR A 67 5.90 4.54 7.52
CA THR A 67 6.56 5.83 7.49
C THR A 67 6.96 6.20 6.05
N SER A 68 7.24 7.49 5.83
CA SER A 68 7.74 7.94 4.53
C SER A 68 9.05 7.24 4.14
N ASP A 69 9.89 6.91 5.13
CA ASP A 69 11.14 6.20 4.93
C ASP A 69 10.92 4.74 4.51
N GLU A 70 9.96 4.05 5.14
CA GLU A 70 9.59 2.68 4.76
C GLU A 70 8.99 2.62 3.34
N ASN A 71 8.14 3.59 2.97
CA ASN A 71 7.60 3.66 1.61
C ASN A 71 8.70 3.88 0.57
N LYS A 72 9.67 4.74 0.87
CA LYS A 72 10.83 4.96 0.00
C LYS A 72 11.67 3.69 -0.13
N PHE A 73 11.93 3.02 0.98
CA PHE A 73 12.68 1.77 1.00
C PHE A 73 11.99 0.67 0.18
N MET A 74 10.67 0.51 0.32
CA MET A 74 9.90 -0.47 -0.46
C MET A 74 9.92 -0.19 -1.96
N GLY A 75 9.72 1.07 -2.37
CA GLY A 75 9.78 1.43 -3.78
C GLY A 75 11.16 1.16 -4.38
N GLU A 76 12.21 1.31 -3.60
CA GLU A 76 13.57 0.97 -4.02
C GLU A 76 13.80 -0.55 -4.07
N LEU A 77 13.29 -1.33 -3.11
CA LEU A 77 13.37 -2.79 -3.14
C LEU A 77 12.70 -3.42 -4.38
N ASP A 78 11.59 -2.85 -4.84
CA ASP A 78 10.84 -3.40 -5.98
C ASP A 78 11.49 -3.08 -7.34
N ILE A 79 12.24 -1.98 -7.42
CA ILE A 79 12.78 -1.45 -8.69
C ILE A 79 14.29 -1.73 -8.83
N SER A 80 15.03 -1.80 -7.72
CA SER A 80 16.47 -2.00 -7.76
C SER A 80 16.88 -3.44 -8.01
N SER A 81 17.98 -3.60 -8.72
CA SER A 81 18.64 -4.90 -8.84
C SER A 81 19.26 -5.35 -7.51
N HIS A 82 19.50 -6.65 -7.35
CA HIS A 82 20.20 -7.20 -6.18
C HIS A 82 21.53 -6.49 -5.90
N GLU A 83 22.26 -6.10 -6.96
CA GLU A 83 23.55 -5.43 -6.85
C GLU A 83 23.42 -3.99 -6.34
N GLU A 84 22.39 -3.28 -6.78
CA GLU A 84 22.11 -1.91 -6.31
C GLU A 84 21.68 -1.91 -4.85
N LEU A 85 20.84 -2.85 -4.45
CA LEU A 85 20.42 -3.00 -3.06
C LEU A 85 21.60 -3.29 -2.14
N PHE A 86 22.50 -4.19 -2.55
CA PHE A 86 23.69 -4.52 -1.75
C PHE A 86 24.66 -3.34 -1.58
N LYS A 87 24.78 -2.47 -2.60
CA LYS A 87 25.62 -1.27 -2.54
C LYS A 87 25.00 -0.17 -1.68
N LYS A 88 23.68 -0.03 -1.76
CA LYS A 88 22.95 1.07 -1.13
C LYS A 88 22.60 0.80 0.33
N TYR A 89 22.36 -0.45 0.68
CA TYR A 89 21.85 -0.84 1.98
C TYR A 89 22.77 -1.83 2.69
N ASN A 90 22.92 -1.62 3.99
CA ASN A 90 23.64 -2.53 4.87
C ASN A 90 22.66 -3.45 5.59
N PHE A 91 22.29 -4.56 4.96
CA PHE A 91 21.41 -5.56 5.56
C PHE A 91 22.14 -6.31 6.68
N VAL A 92 21.58 -6.28 7.89
CA VAL A 92 22.12 -6.96 9.06
C VAL A 92 21.01 -7.82 9.66
N LEU A 93 21.32 -9.09 9.94
CA LEU A 93 20.45 -10.02 10.66
C LEU A 93 21.28 -10.68 11.75
N ASP A 94 20.73 -10.77 12.97
CA ASP A 94 21.41 -11.33 14.14
C ASP A 94 22.81 -10.72 14.41
N GLY A 95 22.94 -9.42 14.14
CA GLY A 95 24.19 -8.68 14.29
C GLY A 95 25.26 -8.97 13.24
N LYS A 96 24.97 -9.80 12.23
CA LYS A 96 25.87 -10.09 11.11
C LYS A 96 25.38 -9.42 9.83
N LYS A 97 26.31 -8.78 9.14
CA LYS A 97 26.04 -8.23 7.80
C LYS A 97 25.85 -9.38 6.82
N LEU A 98 24.78 -9.32 6.03
CA LEU A 98 24.56 -10.28 4.95
C LEU A 98 25.62 -10.10 3.86
N SER A 99 26.10 -11.21 3.33
CA SER A 99 26.89 -11.27 2.09
C SER A 99 26.00 -11.08 0.85
N LYS A 100 26.62 -10.80 -0.31
CA LYS A 100 25.91 -10.65 -1.59
C LYS A 100 25.13 -11.93 -1.92
N SER A 101 25.77 -13.09 -1.76
CA SER A 101 25.16 -14.40 -2.02
C SER A 101 24.00 -14.72 -1.08
N GLU A 102 24.09 -14.33 0.20
CA GLU A 102 22.98 -14.53 1.15
C GLU A 102 21.77 -13.67 0.77
N LEU A 103 22.00 -12.41 0.40
CA LEU A 103 20.93 -11.50 -0.03
C LEU A 103 20.22 -12.02 -1.29
N GLU A 104 20.99 -12.44 -2.30
CA GLU A 104 20.45 -13.04 -3.53
C GLU A 104 19.62 -14.29 -3.22
N PHE A 105 20.16 -15.20 -2.40
CA PHE A 105 19.46 -16.42 -2.02
C PHE A 105 18.15 -16.13 -1.27
N VAL A 106 18.16 -15.22 -0.29
CA VAL A 106 16.97 -14.85 0.48
C VAL A 106 15.89 -14.26 -0.40
N ILE A 107 16.24 -13.37 -1.35
CA ILE A 107 15.27 -12.77 -2.26
C ILE A 107 14.63 -13.84 -3.15
N GLU A 108 15.41 -14.76 -3.70
CA GLU A 108 14.90 -15.88 -4.50
C GLU A 108 13.98 -16.80 -3.69
N VAL A 109 14.36 -17.14 -2.45
CA VAL A 109 13.51 -17.91 -1.54
C VAL A 109 12.17 -17.22 -1.31
N ILE A 110 12.17 -15.92 -1.01
CA ILE A 110 10.94 -15.15 -0.78
C ILE A 110 10.05 -15.14 -2.03
N ARG A 111 10.63 -14.94 -3.22
CA ARG A 111 9.89 -14.96 -4.49
C ARG A 111 9.23 -16.31 -4.72
N ASN A 112 9.96 -17.40 -4.53
CA ASN A 112 9.44 -18.75 -4.68
C ASN A 112 8.34 -19.06 -3.67
N LEU A 113 8.50 -18.65 -2.41
CA LEU A 113 7.43 -18.81 -1.41
C LEU A 113 6.15 -18.09 -1.85
N ARG A 114 6.26 -16.84 -2.33
CA ARG A 114 5.10 -16.07 -2.80
C ARG A 114 4.40 -16.75 -3.98
N THR A 115 5.14 -17.31 -4.94
CA THR A 115 4.52 -18.03 -6.06
C THR A 115 3.82 -19.30 -5.59
N THR A 116 4.42 -20.07 -4.68
CA THR A 116 3.80 -21.25 -4.08
C THR A 116 2.48 -20.92 -3.37
N PHE A 117 2.48 -19.92 -2.47
CA PHE A 117 1.28 -19.55 -1.71
C PHE A 117 0.18 -18.92 -2.57
N ASN A 118 0.52 -18.23 -3.66
CA ASN A 118 -0.48 -17.68 -4.57
C ASN A 118 -1.17 -18.77 -5.40
N ASN A 119 -0.49 -19.88 -5.69
CA ASN A 119 -1.05 -21.01 -6.43
C ASN A 119 -1.98 -21.89 -5.56
N GLU A 120 -1.75 -21.97 -4.25
CA GLU A 120 -2.64 -22.70 -3.32
C GLU A 120 -4.00 -22.01 -3.11
N ASN A 121 -4.09 -20.69 -3.31
CA ASN A 121 -5.33 -19.92 -3.17
C ASN A 121 -6.21 -19.89 -4.43
N GLN A 122 -5.86 -20.66 -5.47
CA GLN A 122 -6.61 -20.77 -6.72
C GLN A 122 -7.23 -22.16 -6.98
N ASN A 123 -7.16 -23.09 -6.03
CA ASN A 123 -7.80 -24.42 -6.09
C ASN A 123 -8.87 -24.59 -5.02
#